data_AF-A0A7S2W387-F1
#
_entry.id   AF-A0A7S2W387-F1
#
_cell.length_a   1.000
_cell.length_b   1.000
_cell.length_c   1.000
_cell.angle_alpha   90.00
_cell.angle_beta   90.00
_cell.angle_gamma   90.00
#
_symmetry.space_group_name_H-M   'P 1'
#
loop_
_entity.id
_entity.type
_entity.pdbx_description
1 polymer ?
#
loop_
_entity_poly.entity_id
_entity_poly.type
_entity_poly.pdbx_seq_one_letter_code
_entity_poly.pdbx_strand_id
1 'polypeptide(L)'
;KFPPNIQNRLKNVLIGIPTFNSDDGDIPFFWYIPHSGSLTQSIMTGCCHLILAAQKGSVDSREVNLRISDIDGHQYVNVDLSVAPGIKRASDLMLASSGLADVFVTNHLHYASAKLLNESHHGVMFTMIRNPVEQSIATYMTVALHSIEKYGIDLTPEQYFEE
;
A
#
# COMPACT_ATOMS: atom_id res chain seq x y z
N LYS A 1 -28.27 -6.59 5.85
CA LYS A 1 -27.86 -8.01 5.98
C LYS A 1 -27.62 -8.56 4.58
N PHE A 2 -26.43 -9.10 4.29
CA PHE A 2 -26.15 -9.70 2.99
C PHE A 2 -27.04 -10.93 2.73
N PRO A 3 -27.45 -11.20 1.48
CA PRO A 3 -28.22 -12.39 1.10
C PRO A 3 -27.55 -13.68 1.62
N PRO A 4 -28.32 -14.69 2.06
CA PRO A 4 -27.78 -15.94 2.63
C PRO A 4 -26.75 -16.63 1.72
N ASN A 5 -26.96 -16.51 0.41
CA ASN A 5 -26.15 -17.12 -0.65
C ASN A 5 -24.74 -16.49 -0.72
N ILE A 6 -24.62 -15.20 -0.37
CA ILE A 6 -23.35 -14.48 -0.34
C ILE A 6 -22.58 -14.83 0.93
N GLN A 7 -23.27 -14.97 2.06
CA GLN A 7 -22.63 -15.37 3.33
C GLN A 7 -21.99 -16.76 3.25
N ASN A 8 -22.66 -17.72 2.61
CA ASN A 8 -22.11 -19.08 2.44
C ASN A 8 -20.95 -19.12 1.44
N ARG A 9 -20.93 -18.25 0.43
CA ARG A 9 -19.79 -18.11 -0.49
C ARG A 9 -18.60 -17.43 0.17
N LEU A 10 -18.83 -16.41 1.01
CA LEU A 10 -17.78 -15.74 1.79
C LEU A 10 -17.18 -16.66 2.85
N LYS A 11 -17.97 -17.52 3.49
CA LYS A 11 -17.44 -18.56 4.40
C LYS A 11 -16.49 -19.50 3.68
N ASN A 12 -16.81 -19.94 2.46
CA ASN A 12 -15.92 -20.79 1.66
C ASN A 12 -14.68 -20.07 1.12
N VAL A 13 -14.72 -18.74 0.98
CA VAL A 13 -13.52 -17.94 0.71
C VAL A 13 -12.61 -17.96 1.94
N LEU A 14 -13.15 -17.74 3.15
CA LEU A 14 -12.39 -17.75 4.41
C LEU A 14 -11.81 -19.13 4.77
N ILE A 15 -12.41 -20.24 4.30
CA ILE A 15 -11.94 -21.62 4.56
C ILE A 15 -10.69 -21.98 3.73
N GLY A 16 -10.32 -21.16 2.73
CA GLY A 16 -9.10 -21.30 1.94
C GLY A 16 -8.13 -20.12 2.07
N ILE A 17 -8.42 -19.14 2.93
CA ILE A 17 -7.42 -18.13 3.28
C ILE A 17 -6.42 -18.84 4.19
N PRO A 18 -5.13 -18.95 3.81
CA PRO A 18 -4.13 -19.42 4.75
C PRO A 18 -4.27 -18.54 6.00
N THR A 19 -4.58 -19.16 7.13
CA THR A 19 -4.44 -18.49 8.42
C THR A 19 -3.02 -17.97 8.44
N PHE A 20 -2.85 -16.65 8.45
CA PHE A 20 -1.54 -16.01 8.47
C PHE A 20 -0.87 -16.45 9.77
N ASN A 21 -0.09 -17.54 9.69
CA ASN A 21 0.76 -17.96 10.78
C ASN A 21 1.92 -16.99 10.77
N SER A 22 1.88 -16.02 11.68
CA SER A 22 2.97 -15.06 11.91
C SER A 22 4.31 -15.74 12.23
N ASP A 23 4.32 -17.04 12.48
CA ASP A 23 5.52 -17.83 12.78
C ASP A 23 6.37 -18.15 11.53
N ASP A 24 5.83 -18.03 10.31
CA ASP A 24 6.55 -18.35 9.06
C ASP A 24 7.35 -17.16 8.49
N GLY A 25 7.30 -15.97 9.11
CA GLY A 25 8.03 -14.78 8.65
C GLY A 25 7.46 -14.14 7.39
N ASP A 26 6.38 -14.68 6.83
CA ASP A 26 5.68 -14.14 5.67
C ASP A 26 5.10 -12.75 5.97
N ILE A 27 5.17 -11.87 4.97
CA ILE A 27 4.73 -10.47 5.06
C ILE A 27 3.61 -10.22 4.04
N PRO A 28 2.41 -9.82 4.47
CA PRO A 28 1.38 -9.33 3.57
C PRO A 28 1.92 -8.16 2.74
N PHE A 29 1.83 -8.29 1.42
CA PHE A 29 2.40 -7.34 0.47
C PHE A 29 1.31 -6.77 -0.42
N PHE A 30 0.79 -5.60 -0.07
CA PHE A 30 -0.23 -4.93 -0.86
C PHE A 30 0.41 -4.18 -2.04
N TRP A 31 0.25 -4.75 -3.23
CA TRP A 31 0.58 -4.03 -4.46
C TRP A 31 -0.49 -2.96 -4.70
N TYR A 32 -0.14 -1.72 -4.38
CA TYR A 32 -1.02 -0.58 -4.48
C TYR A 32 -1.04 -0.06 -5.92
N ILE A 33 -2.20 -0.18 -6.54
CA ILE A 33 -2.51 0.46 -7.81
C ILE A 33 -3.26 1.76 -7.49
N PRO A 34 -2.72 2.94 -7.87
CA PRO A 34 -3.38 4.22 -7.63
C PRO A 34 -4.84 4.23 -8.07
N HIS A 35 -5.70 4.83 -7.25
CA HIS A 35 -7.14 4.97 -7.48
C HIS A 35 -7.93 3.65 -7.58
N SER A 36 -7.33 2.52 -7.18
CA SER A 36 -7.99 1.20 -7.21
C SER A 36 -8.23 0.57 -5.83
N GLY A 37 -8.02 1.29 -4.72
CA GLY A 37 -8.22 0.74 -3.38
C GLY A 37 -7.70 1.62 -2.26
N SER A 38 -7.86 2.95 -2.37
CA SER A 38 -7.33 3.90 -1.39
C SER A 38 -7.86 3.68 0.03
N LEU A 39 -9.10 3.20 0.17
CA LEU A 39 -9.71 2.87 1.46
C LEU A 39 -9.09 1.64 2.13
N THR A 40 -8.40 0.77 1.38
CA THR A 40 -7.84 -0.48 1.91
C THR A 40 -6.85 -0.19 3.03
N GLN A 41 -5.95 0.79 2.85
CA GLN A 41 -4.99 1.19 3.88
C GLN A 41 -5.69 1.73 5.13
N SER A 42 -6.72 2.57 4.96
CA SER A 42 -7.50 3.11 6.08
C SER A 42 -8.26 2.04 6.86
N ILE A 43 -8.75 1.00 6.18
CA ILE A 43 -9.39 -0.15 6.85
C ILE A 43 -8.35 -0.95 7.64
N MET A 44 -7.17 -1.19 7.06
CA MET A 44 -6.08 -1.90 7.73
C MET A 44 -5.64 -1.20 9.01
N THR A 45 -5.36 0.10 8.95
CA THR A 45 -4.90 0.85 10.13
C THR A 45 -6.03 1.18 11.10
N GLY A 46 -7.21 1.55 10.59
CA GLY A 46 -8.31 2.05 11.40
C GLY A 46 -9.20 0.96 12.01
N CYS A 47 -9.53 -0.08 11.23
CA CYS A 47 -10.42 -1.15 11.67
C CYS A 47 -9.67 -2.41 12.13
N CYS A 48 -8.55 -2.72 11.49
CA CYS A 48 -7.75 -3.92 11.81
C CYS A 48 -6.55 -3.61 12.73
N HIS A 49 -6.29 -2.33 13.03
CA HIS A 49 -5.17 -1.88 13.86
C HIS A 49 -3.80 -2.41 13.41
N LEU A 50 -3.63 -2.60 12.09
CA LEU A 50 -2.37 -3.05 11.49
C LEU A 50 -1.40 -1.88 11.32
N ILE A 51 -0.12 -2.14 11.54
CA ILE A 51 0.97 -1.20 11.33
C ILE A 51 1.47 -1.34 9.89
N LEU A 52 1.41 -0.25 9.12
CA LEU A 52 1.78 -0.27 7.71
C LEU A 52 3.18 0.32 7.46
N ALA A 53 3.97 -0.31 6.60
CA ALA A 53 5.04 0.36 5.88
C ALA A 53 4.49 0.87 4.54
N ALA A 54 4.21 2.17 4.45
CA ALA A 54 3.47 2.78 3.32
C ALA A 54 3.92 4.22 3.10
N GLN A 55 3.44 4.88 2.03
CA GLN A 55 3.74 6.29 1.71
C GLN A 55 3.59 7.24 2.91
N LYS A 56 2.51 7.07 3.68
CA LYS A 56 2.21 7.91 4.86
C LYS A 56 3.26 7.79 5.96
N GLY A 57 4.06 6.73 5.96
CA GLY A 57 5.20 6.55 6.86
C GLY A 57 6.39 7.46 6.56
N SER A 58 6.35 8.28 5.50
CA SER A 58 7.41 9.24 5.19
C SER A 58 7.61 10.27 6.30
N VAL A 59 8.51 9.97 7.25
CA VAL A 59 9.01 10.87 8.29
C VAL A 59 10.50 11.15 7.99
N ASP A 60 11.01 12.30 8.43
CA ASP A 60 12.33 12.87 8.12
C ASP A 60 13.41 11.82 7.78
N SER A 61 13.95 11.90 6.56
CA SER A 61 15.04 11.05 6.05
C SER A 61 16.29 11.01 6.92
N ARG A 62 16.44 11.94 7.87
CA ARG A 62 17.54 11.99 8.85
C ARG A 62 17.38 10.99 10.00
N GLU A 63 16.20 10.40 10.18
CA GLU A 63 15.99 9.39 11.20
C GLU A 63 16.78 8.11 10.89
N VAL A 64 17.61 7.70 11.85
CA VAL A 64 18.56 6.59 11.67
C VAL A 64 17.91 5.22 11.93
N ASN A 65 16.88 5.17 12.78
CA ASN A 65 16.27 3.91 13.23
C ASN A 65 14.84 3.77 12.72
N LEU A 66 14.40 2.53 12.52
CA LEU A 66 12.99 2.24 12.29
C LEU A 66 12.19 2.44 13.57
N ARG A 67 11.02 3.06 13.45
CA ARG A 67 10.07 3.22 14.55
C ARG A 67 8.65 3.32 14.01
N ILE A 68 7.71 3.00 14.88
CA ILE A 68 6.29 3.22 14.63
C ILE A 68 5.99 4.70 14.90
N SER A 69 5.27 5.31 13.98
CA SER A 69 4.75 6.68 14.06
C SER A 69 3.24 6.62 14.00
N ASP A 70 2.59 7.38 14.89
CA ASP A 70 1.15 7.58 14.86
C ASP A 70 0.83 8.83 14.04
N ILE A 71 -0.04 8.67 13.04
CA ILE A 71 -0.52 9.76 12.19
C ILE A 71 -2.04 9.68 12.21
N ASP A 72 -2.67 10.62 12.92
CA ASP A 72 -4.12 10.72 13.08
C ASP A 72 -4.78 9.43 13.61
N GLY A 73 -4.13 8.73 14.56
CA GLY A 73 -4.62 7.48 15.14
C GLY A 73 -4.38 6.25 14.25
N HIS A 74 -3.53 6.37 13.24
CA HIS A 74 -3.10 5.28 12.37
C HIS A 74 -1.60 5.05 12.49
N GLN A 75 -1.20 3.79 12.61
CA GLN A 75 0.20 3.42 12.84
C GLN A 75 0.93 3.10 11.54
N TYR A 76 2.08 3.73 11.36
CA TYR A 76 2.97 3.51 10.22
C TYR A 76 4.41 3.34 10.67
N VAL A 77 5.20 2.55 9.95
CA VAL A 77 6.67 2.59 10.10
C VAL A 77 7.21 3.81 9.37
N ASN A 78 8.21 4.47 9.95
CA ASN A 78 8.86 5.70 9.43
C ASN A 78 9.69 5.48 8.13
N VAL A 79 9.08 4.88 7.10
CA VAL A 79 9.66 4.61 5.78
C VAL A 79 8.63 4.95 4.71
N ASP A 80 9.11 5.40 3.54
CA ASP A 80 8.27 5.59 2.36
C ASP A 80 8.51 4.47 1.35
N LEU A 81 7.59 3.51 1.26
CA LEU A 81 7.68 2.43 0.27
C LEU A 81 7.09 2.81 -1.10
N SER A 82 6.62 4.04 -1.29
CA SER A 82 6.08 4.54 -2.58
C SER A 82 7.14 5.15 -3.50
N VAL A 83 8.40 5.23 -3.04
CA VAL A 83 9.52 5.78 -3.81
C VAL A 83 10.77 4.90 -3.67
N ALA A 84 11.58 4.83 -4.74
CA ALA A 84 12.78 3.98 -4.75
C ALA A 84 13.81 4.29 -3.64
N PRO A 85 14.11 5.56 -3.29
CA PRO A 85 15.02 5.87 -2.18
C PRO A 85 14.52 5.37 -0.83
N GLY A 86 13.21 5.45 -0.58
CA GLY A 86 12.60 5.00 0.67
C GLY A 86 12.56 3.48 0.79
N ILE A 87 12.32 2.76 -0.30
CA ILE A 87 12.48 1.29 -0.37
C ILE A 87 13.94 0.89 -0.09
N LYS A 88 14.91 1.59 -0.68
CA LYS A 88 16.32 1.32 -0.41
C LYS A 88 16.63 1.51 1.08
N ARG A 89 16.19 2.62 1.69
CA ARG A 89 16.38 2.87 3.12
C ARG A 89 15.74 1.79 3.97
N ALA A 90 14.51 1.38 3.66
CA ALA A 90 13.84 0.30 4.38
C ALA A 90 14.60 -1.03 4.31
N SER A 91 15.22 -1.34 3.16
CA SER A 91 16.10 -2.49 2.98
C SER A 91 17.38 -2.36 3.81
N ASP A 92 18.05 -1.21 3.74
CA ASP A 92 19.28 -0.92 4.51
C ASP A 92 19.05 -1.03 6.03
N LEU A 93 17.84 -0.70 6.49
CA LEU A 93 17.41 -0.79 7.90
C LEU A 93 16.75 -2.13 8.25
N MET A 94 16.80 -3.12 7.36
CA MET A 94 16.28 -4.48 7.58
C MET A 94 14.79 -4.51 7.98
N LEU A 95 13.95 -3.70 7.32
CA LEU A 95 12.52 -3.58 7.65
C LEU A 95 11.81 -4.93 7.79
N ALA A 96 12.02 -5.86 6.84
CA ALA A 96 11.38 -7.18 6.89
C ALA A 96 11.71 -7.97 8.16
N SER A 97 12.98 -7.95 8.58
CA SER A 97 13.44 -8.65 9.78
C SER A 97 13.18 -7.88 11.07
N SER A 98 12.76 -6.61 10.99
CA SER A 98 12.51 -5.80 12.18
C SER A 98 11.22 -6.18 12.92
N GLY A 99 10.26 -6.82 12.24
CA GLY A 99 8.94 -7.14 12.79
C GLY A 99 8.07 -5.92 13.12
N LEU A 100 8.44 -4.72 12.64
CA LEU A 100 7.74 -3.47 12.98
C LEU A 100 6.50 -3.18 12.12
N ALA A 101 6.37 -3.82 10.97
CA ALA A 101 5.24 -3.62 10.07
C ALA A 101 4.51 -4.94 9.83
N ASP A 102 3.19 -4.90 9.93
CA ASP A 102 2.31 -6.03 9.65
C ASP A 102 2.03 -6.16 8.14
N VAL A 103 2.13 -5.08 7.37
CA VAL A 103 1.84 -5.07 5.93
C VAL A 103 2.76 -4.08 5.21
N PHE A 104 3.30 -4.50 4.07
CA PHE A 104 4.02 -3.62 3.14
C PHE A 104 3.08 -3.11 2.06
N VAL A 105 3.11 -1.80 1.79
CA VAL A 105 2.27 -1.17 0.77
C VAL A 105 3.14 -0.39 -0.20
N THR A 106 3.08 -0.76 -1.48
CA THR A 106 3.92 -0.13 -2.51
C THR A 106 3.30 -0.23 -3.90
N ASN A 107 3.54 0.80 -4.72
CA ASN A 107 3.31 0.79 -6.17
C ASN A 107 4.52 0.24 -6.95
N HIS A 108 5.69 0.10 -6.31
CA HIS A 108 6.94 -0.38 -6.93
C HIS A 108 7.14 -1.88 -6.70
N LEU A 109 6.17 -2.71 -7.10
CA LEU A 109 6.15 -4.17 -6.85
C LEU A 109 7.51 -4.83 -7.08
N HIS A 110 8.06 -4.73 -8.29
CA HIS A 110 9.31 -5.41 -8.64
C HIS A 110 10.50 -4.96 -7.79
N TYR A 111 10.67 -3.65 -7.59
CA TYR A 111 11.83 -3.12 -6.87
C TYR A 111 11.75 -3.40 -5.37
N ALA A 112 10.56 -3.22 -4.78
CA ALA A 112 10.33 -3.51 -3.38
C ALA A 112 10.45 -4.99 -3.06
N SER A 113 9.87 -5.89 -3.88
CA SER A 113 10.04 -7.33 -3.69
C SER A 113 11.50 -7.76 -3.75
N ALA A 114 12.28 -7.23 -4.70
CA ALA A 114 13.70 -7.55 -4.83
C ALA A 114 14.60 -6.99 -3.71
N LYS A 115 14.16 -5.94 -3.00
CA LYS A 115 14.96 -5.27 -1.96
C LYS A 115 14.55 -5.61 -0.54
N LEU A 116 13.27 -5.90 -0.31
CA LEU A 116 12.72 -6.05 1.04
C LEU A 116 12.50 -7.52 1.41
N LEU A 117 12.18 -8.38 0.45
CA LEU A 117 11.84 -9.78 0.70
C LEU A 117 13.07 -10.68 0.54
N ASN A 118 13.08 -11.81 1.24
CA ASN A 118 14.16 -12.81 1.20
C ASN A 118 13.62 -14.20 1.54
N GLU A 119 14.49 -15.22 1.53
CA GLU A 119 14.12 -16.63 1.80
C GLU A 119 13.50 -16.86 3.20
N SER A 120 13.70 -15.93 4.14
CA SER A 120 13.13 -16.00 5.49
C SER A 120 11.91 -15.09 5.68
N HIS A 121 11.61 -14.22 4.71
CA HIS A 121 10.51 -13.26 4.78
C HIS A 121 9.89 -13.13 3.38
N HIS A 122 9.01 -14.06 3.02
CA HIS A 122 8.35 -14.02 1.73
C HIS A 122 7.19 -13.04 1.72
N GLY A 123 6.88 -12.50 0.54
CA GLY A 123 5.73 -11.61 0.37
C GLY A 123 4.50 -12.40 -0.05
N VAL A 124 3.41 -12.30 0.70
CA VAL A 124 2.09 -12.76 0.26
C VAL A 124 1.39 -11.59 -0.41
N MET A 125 1.46 -11.57 -1.74
CA MET A 125 0.95 -10.44 -2.52
C MET A 125 -0.57 -10.47 -2.68
N PHE A 126 -1.19 -9.32 -2.50
CA PHE A 126 -2.57 -9.07 -2.93
C PHE A 126 -2.70 -7.65 -3.49
N THR A 127 -3.77 -7.40 -4.25
CA THR A 127 -4.03 -6.11 -4.88
C THR A 127 -5.52 -5.88 -5.06
N MET A 128 -5.89 -4.64 -5.35
CA MET A 128 -7.24 -4.26 -5.74
C MET A 128 -7.14 -3.60 -7.12
N ILE A 129 -7.97 -4.07 -8.04
CA ILE A 129 -7.98 -3.60 -9.43
C ILE A 129 -9.37 -3.02 -9.72
N ARG A 130 -9.39 -1.87 -10.41
CA ARG A 130 -10.61 -1.22 -10.90
C ARG A 130 -10.75 -1.42 -12.40
N ASN A 131 -11.95 -1.18 -12.94
CA ASN A 131 -12.13 -1.03 -14.38
C ASN A 131 -11.09 -0.03 -14.94
N PRO A 132 -10.33 -0.39 -15.99
CA PRO A 132 -9.20 0.41 -16.48
C PRO A 132 -9.63 1.78 -17.03
N VAL A 133 -10.84 1.88 -17.61
CA VAL A 133 -11.37 3.17 -18.10
C VAL A 133 -11.68 4.09 -16.93
N GLU A 134 -12.37 3.57 -15.91
CA GLU A 134 -12.69 4.36 -14.72
C GLU A 134 -11.43 4.76 -13.94
N GLN A 135 -10.44 3.87 -13.87
CA GLN A 135 -9.15 4.17 -13.25
C GLN A 135 -8.42 5.29 -14.01
N SER A 136 -8.41 5.24 -15.34
CA SER A 136 -7.77 6.26 -16.17
C SER A 136 -8.44 7.62 -15.98
N ILE A 137 -9.78 7.66 -15.97
CA ILE A 137 -10.55 8.88 -15.68
C ILE A 137 -10.22 9.40 -14.28
N ALA A 138 -10.20 8.54 -13.25
CA ALA A 138 -9.91 8.95 -11.89
C ALA A 138 -8.49 9.52 -11.72
N THR A 139 -7.52 8.91 -12.41
CA THR A 139 -6.13 9.37 -12.41
C THR A 139 -6.01 10.73 -13.09
N TYR A 140 -6.56 10.86 -14.31
CA TYR A 140 -6.64 12.12 -15.05
C TYR A 140 -7.27 13.24 -14.20
N MET A 141 -8.45 12.99 -13.62
CA MET A 141 -9.16 13.99 -12.83
C MET A 141 -8.37 14.42 -11.59
N THR A 142 -7.63 13.51 -10.96
CA THR A 142 -6.76 13.86 -9.82
C THR A 142 -5.63 14.79 -10.26
N VAL A 143 -4.99 14.51 -11.39
CA VAL A 143 -3.91 15.34 -11.93
C VAL A 143 -4.44 16.70 -12.39
N ALA A 144 -5.54 16.73 -13.14
CA ALA A 144 -6.16 17.96 -13.61
C ALA A 144 -6.56 18.88 -12.44
N LEU A 145 -7.23 18.34 -11.41
CA LEU A 145 -7.60 19.12 -10.23
C LEU A 145 -6.36 19.66 -9.49
N HIS A 146 -5.33 18.84 -9.32
CA HIS A 146 -4.08 19.29 -8.69
C HIS A 146 -3.40 20.41 -9.48
N SER A 147 -3.41 20.33 -10.81
CA SER A 147 -2.82 21.35 -11.68
C SER A 147 -3.60 22.66 -11.67
N ILE A 148 -4.92 22.61 -11.61
CA ILE A 148 -5.76 23.81 -11.42
C ILE A 148 -5.44 24.45 -10.07
N GLU A 149 -5.43 23.66 -8.99
CA GLU A 149 -5.21 24.17 -7.64
C GLU A 149 -3.81 24.79 -7.49
N LYS A 150 -2.78 24.14 -8.03
CA LYS A 150 -1.38 24.53 -7.81
C LYS A 150 -0.86 25.54 -8.83
N TYR A 151 -1.32 25.46 -10.08
CA TYR A 151 -0.78 26.23 -11.20
C TYR A 151 -1.84 27.08 -11.93
N GLY A 152 -3.13 26.93 -11.61
CA GLY A 152 -4.21 27.59 -12.33
C GLY A 152 -4.38 27.10 -13.78
N ILE A 153 -3.85 25.91 -14.09
CA ILE A 153 -3.88 25.32 -15.43
C ILE A 153 -5.02 24.32 -15.50
N ASP A 154 -5.95 24.55 -16.43
CA ASP A 154 -6.99 23.60 -16.80
C ASP A 154 -6.46 22.65 -17.87
N LEU A 155 -6.02 21.46 -17.45
CA LEU A 155 -5.54 20.41 -18.35
C LEU A 155 -6.74 19.76 -19.05
N THR A 156 -6.65 19.63 -20.36
CA THR A 156 -7.59 18.83 -21.17
C THR A 156 -7.18 17.36 -21.18
N PRO A 157 -8.10 16.42 -21.48
CA PRO A 157 -7.77 15.01 -21.62
C PRO A 157 -6.68 14.78 -22.68
N GLU A 158 -6.75 15.50 -23.80
CA GLU A 158 -5.78 15.39 -24.89
C GLU A 158 -4.37 15.75 -24.42
N GLN A 159 -4.21 16.84 -23.69
CA GLN A 159 -2.91 17.25 -23.13
C GLN A 159 -2.34 16.24 -22.13
N TYR A 160 -3.19 15.57 -21.36
CA TYR A 160 -2.75 14.56 -20.40
C TYR A 160 -2.30 13.25 -21.04
N PHE A 161 -2.95 12.82 -22.13
CA PHE A 161 -2.62 11.55 -22.79
C PHE A 161 -1.52 11.67 -23.84
N GLU A 162 -1.04 12.89 -24.15
CA GLU A 162 0.05 13.14 -25.09
C GLU A 162 1.45 13.18 -24.43
N GLU A 163 1.54 13.19 -23.09
CA GLU A 163 2.79 13.13 -22.30
C GLU A 163 3.16 11.70 -21.87
#